data_AF-A0A915ZMV4-F1
#
_entry.id   AF-A0A915ZMV4-F1
#
_cell.length_a   1.000
_cell.length_b   1.000
_cell.length_c   1.000
_cell.angle_alpha   90.00
_cell.angle_beta   90.00
_cell.angle_gamma   90.00
#
_symmetry.space_group_name_H-M   'P 1'
#
loop_
_entity.id
_entity.type
_entity.pdbx_description
1 polymer ?
#
loop_
_entity_poly.entity_id
_entity_poly.type
_entity_poly.pdbx_seq_one_letter_code
_entity_poly.pdbx_strand_id
1 'polypeptide(L)'
;MEANEISLPLQTDQQVKKKKPVEIHNYPKESIIQYSDSERSYTYDIIKEGNYPHATYLKYTKGQKGFRIPDNYEVKVSLRKPKTRQVVRCMIKYMEKNPVYWIYYGDKFQYHVKSEKSSSNAACLYAKALNPEIKTRYSGPHFFGLHLEILQQARDIHQRATVLKSFDNLTSTGQNNRAKKIAKSISTIFDQVTAKDCHSDDNLSLKSIEFDIGNNSFYLSVNKENIEEIKHKARAAVQACDKGQVSREGYRTLASISQDLPREWKVSVEKRDITREMNEIIPISLINILPGSDDFVNSEIHINDAEIVHNMQQSIGKGKF
;
A
#
# COMPACT_ATOMS: atom_id res chain seq x y z
N MET A 1 -61.00 -7.59 44.90
CA MET A 1 -60.96 -9.07 44.89
C MET A 1 -61.53 -9.50 43.55
N GLU A 2 -60.89 -9.24 42.41
CA GLU A 2 -59.55 -9.68 41.98
C GLU A 2 -59.29 -11.17 42.20
N ALA A 3 -59.33 -11.95 41.12
CA ALA A 3 -58.15 -12.66 40.63
C ALA A 3 -58.39 -13.10 39.17
N ASN A 4 -57.63 -12.48 38.26
CA ASN A 4 -57.45 -12.88 36.87
C ASN A 4 -56.73 -14.24 36.81
N GLU A 5 -57.27 -15.23 36.10
CA GLU A 5 -56.47 -16.38 35.65
C GLU A 5 -55.63 -15.97 34.44
N ILE A 6 -54.40 -15.54 34.73
CA ILE A 6 -53.35 -15.34 33.73
C ILE A 6 -52.82 -16.72 33.35
N SER A 7 -53.27 -17.23 32.21
CA SER A 7 -52.58 -18.34 31.54
C SER A 7 -51.27 -17.80 30.93
N LEU A 8 -50.16 -18.07 31.60
CA LEU A 8 -48.80 -17.85 31.10
C LEU A 8 -48.59 -18.62 29.78
N PRO A 9 -48.15 -17.99 28.69
CA PRO A 9 -47.65 -18.72 27.53
C PRO A 9 -46.31 -19.36 27.90
N LEU A 10 -46.21 -20.68 27.74
CA LEU A 10 -44.96 -21.41 27.80
C LEU A 10 -44.06 -20.95 26.64
N GLN A 11 -43.26 -19.90 26.85
CA GLN A 11 -42.16 -19.54 25.96
C GLN A 11 -41.12 -20.67 25.98
N THR A 12 -41.08 -21.45 24.91
CA THR A 12 -39.86 -22.18 24.52
C THR A 12 -39.27 -21.50 23.29
N ASP A 13 -38.79 -20.27 23.49
CA ASP A 13 -37.79 -19.66 22.60
C ASP A 13 -36.46 -20.42 22.80
N GLN A 14 -36.35 -21.60 22.19
CA GLN A 14 -35.04 -22.14 21.85
C GLN A 14 -34.46 -21.28 20.73
N GLN A 15 -33.85 -20.14 21.11
CA GLN A 15 -32.91 -19.46 20.25
C GLN A 15 -31.72 -20.40 20.01
N VAL A 16 -31.81 -21.21 18.95
CA VAL A 16 -30.70 -21.98 18.42
C VAL A 16 -29.59 -20.97 18.08
N LYS A 17 -28.55 -20.90 18.91
CA LYS A 17 -27.32 -20.16 18.61
C LYS A 17 -26.80 -20.64 17.25
N LYS A 18 -27.04 -19.88 16.18
CA LYS A 18 -26.56 -20.21 14.84
C LYS A 18 -25.03 -20.25 14.89
N LYS A 19 -24.45 -21.44 14.67
CA LYS A 19 -23.01 -21.60 14.54
C LYS A 19 -22.51 -20.67 13.43
N LYS A 20 -21.42 -19.95 13.70
CA LYS A 20 -20.75 -19.15 12.67
C LYS A 20 -20.27 -20.07 11.54
N PRO A 21 -20.34 -19.64 10.27
CA PRO A 21 -19.78 -20.41 9.17
C PRO A 21 -18.27 -20.60 9.39
N VAL A 22 -17.79 -21.80 9.06
CA VAL A 22 -16.39 -22.20 9.20
C VAL A 22 -15.88 -22.58 7.81
N GLU A 23 -14.77 -21.97 7.42
CA GLU A 23 -14.02 -22.25 6.19
C GLU A 23 -12.65 -22.82 6.59
N ILE A 24 -12.30 -24.03 6.14
CA ILE A 24 -11.06 -24.73 6.44
C ILE A 24 -10.34 -25.03 5.12
N HIS A 25 -9.12 -24.53 4.97
CA HIS A 25 -8.32 -24.71 3.77
C HIS A 25 -6.81 -24.60 4.05
N ASN A 26 -6.02 -25.12 3.12
CA ASN A 26 -4.57 -24.86 3.01
C ASN A 26 -4.24 -24.22 1.64
N TYR A 27 -5.22 -23.56 1.01
CA TYR A 27 -5.08 -22.92 -0.29
C TYR A 27 -4.01 -21.82 -0.28
N PRO A 28 -3.15 -21.70 -1.31
CA PRO A 28 -3.17 -22.43 -2.58
C PRO A 28 -2.36 -23.74 -2.61
N LYS A 29 -1.77 -24.19 -1.49
CA LYS A 29 -0.98 -25.44 -1.47
C LYS A 29 -1.84 -26.67 -1.78
N GLU A 30 -3.09 -26.64 -1.32
CA GLU A 30 -4.11 -27.63 -1.65
C GLU A 30 -5.31 -26.95 -2.32
N SER A 31 -5.90 -27.59 -3.33
CA SER A 31 -7.10 -27.10 -4.03
C SER A 31 -8.40 -27.31 -3.26
N ILE A 32 -8.36 -28.07 -2.16
CA ILE A 32 -9.54 -28.48 -1.41
C ILE A 32 -9.89 -27.43 -0.36
N ILE A 33 -11.15 -26.98 -0.37
CA ILE A 33 -11.71 -26.05 0.61
C ILE A 33 -12.95 -26.69 1.22
N GLN A 34 -12.98 -26.83 2.54
CA GLN A 34 -14.14 -27.31 3.28
C GLN A 34 -14.88 -26.14 3.89
N TYR A 35 -16.18 -26.06 3.63
CA TYR A 35 -17.03 -25.03 4.19
C TYR A 35 -18.22 -25.67 4.89
N SER A 36 -18.52 -25.23 6.10
CA SER A 36 -19.71 -25.65 6.83
C SER A 36 -20.37 -24.48 7.52
N ASP A 37 -21.68 -24.37 7.36
CA ASP A 37 -22.53 -23.50 8.16
C ASP A 37 -23.39 -24.33 9.13
N SER A 38 -24.35 -23.70 9.81
CA SER A 38 -25.23 -24.39 10.75
C SER A 38 -26.11 -25.47 10.13
N GLU A 39 -26.28 -25.48 8.80
CA GLU A 39 -27.25 -26.33 8.10
C GLU A 39 -26.60 -27.25 7.05
N ARG A 40 -25.48 -26.84 6.46
CA ARG A 40 -24.92 -27.43 5.25
C ARG A 40 -23.40 -27.54 5.34
N SER A 41 -22.89 -28.57 4.69
CA SER A 41 -21.45 -28.76 4.51
C SER A 41 -21.13 -29.04 3.05
N TYR A 42 -20.17 -28.29 2.54
CA TYR A 42 -19.68 -28.35 1.18
C TYR A 42 -18.20 -28.67 1.19
N THR A 43 -17.76 -29.46 0.22
CA THR A 43 -16.34 -29.61 -0.09
C THR A 43 -16.13 -29.19 -1.53
N TYR A 44 -15.30 -28.18 -1.71
CA TYR A 44 -14.90 -27.63 -2.99
C TYR A 44 -13.51 -28.14 -3.34
N ASP A 45 -13.31 -28.51 -4.60
CA ASP A 45 -12.02 -28.78 -5.20
C ASP A 45 -11.85 -27.81 -6.38
N ILE A 46 -10.98 -26.83 -6.18
CA ILE A 46 -10.78 -25.71 -7.12
C ILE A 46 -9.93 -26.20 -8.30
N ILE A 47 -10.52 -26.21 -9.49
CA ILE A 47 -9.82 -26.61 -10.72
C ILE A 47 -9.15 -25.39 -11.37
N LYS A 48 -9.90 -24.29 -11.46
CA LYS A 48 -9.42 -23.00 -11.96
C LYS A 48 -9.97 -21.90 -11.09
N GLU A 49 -9.09 -21.10 -10.49
CA GLU A 49 -9.48 -19.95 -9.66
C GLU A 49 -10.25 -18.89 -10.45
N GLY A 50 -9.91 -18.71 -11.73
CA GLY A 50 -10.45 -17.62 -12.55
C GLY A 50 -10.02 -16.24 -12.06
N ASN A 51 -10.36 -15.19 -12.82
CA ASN A 51 -9.99 -13.81 -12.49
C ASN A 51 -11.22 -12.91 -12.50
N TYR A 52 -11.21 -11.83 -11.73
CA TYR A 52 -12.26 -10.83 -11.88
C TYR A 52 -12.08 -10.08 -13.21
N PRO A 53 -13.13 -9.98 -14.03
CA PRO A 53 -13.11 -9.15 -15.23
C PRO A 53 -12.90 -7.66 -14.90
N HIS A 54 -12.64 -6.87 -15.93
CA HIS A 54 -12.51 -5.42 -15.78
C HIS A 54 -13.76 -4.80 -15.12
N ALA A 55 -13.55 -3.80 -14.26
CA ALA A 55 -14.59 -3.20 -13.43
C ALA A 55 -15.82 -2.73 -14.22
N THR A 56 -15.63 -2.32 -15.48
CA THR A 56 -16.71 -1.85 -16.38
C THR A 56 -17.78 -2.91 -16.68
N TYR A 57 -17.46 -4.20 -16.58
CA TYR A 57 -18.42 -5.28 -16.84
C TYR A 57 -18.41 -6.37 -15.77
N LEU A 58 -17.74 -6.14 -14.64
CA LEU A 58 -17.83 -7.00 -13.47
C LEU A 58 -19.27 -7.09 -12.99
N LYS A 59 -19.72 -8.31 -12.70
CA LYS A 59 -21.09 -8.58 -12.22
C LYS A 59 -21.03 -9.12 -10.80
N TYR A 60 -22.15 -8.96 -10.09
CA TYR A 60 -22.32 -9.41 -8.72
C TYR A 60 -23.56 -10.30 -8.62
N THR A 61 -23.54 -11.25 -7.70
CA THR A 61 -24.74 -12.03 -7.36
C THR A 61 -25.79 -11.14 -6.69
N LYS A 62 -27.09 -11.43 -6.85
CA LYS A 62 -28.16 -10.67 -6.20
C LYS A 62 -28.12 -10.80 -4.66
N GLY A 63 -28.25 -9.69 -3.94
CA GLY A 63 -28.31 -9.62 -2.46
C GLY A 63 -27.58 -8.38 -1.90
N GLN A 64 -27.83 -8.02 -0.64
CA GLN A 64 -27.20 -6.84 0.01
C GLN A 64 -25.66 -6.95 0.08
N LYS A 65 -25.13 -8.18 0.17
CA LYS A 65 -23.69 -8.48 0.10
C LYS A 65 -23.41 -9.39 -1.10
N GLY A 66 -23.70 -8.90 -2.30
CA GLY A 66 -23.48 -9.66 -3.53
C GLY A 66 -22.00 -10.04 -3.72
N PHE A 67 -21.76 -11.29 -4.12
CA PHE A 67 -20.42 -11.80 -4.40
C PHE A 67 -20.00 -11.42 -5.82
N ARG A 68 -18.74 -11.02 -6.00
CA ARG A 68 -18.14 -10.75 -7.31
C ARG A 68 -18.08 -12.05 -8.11
N ILE A 69 -18.41 -11.97 -9.39
CA ILE A 69 -18.44 -13.15 -10.26
C ILE A 69 -17.12 -13.22 -11.05
N PRO A 70 -16.32 -14.29 -10.89
CA PRO A 70 -15.07 -14.47 -11.63
C PRO A 70 -15.34 -14.98 -13.06
N ASP A 71 -14.42 -14.68 -13.96
CA ASP A 71 -14.32 -15.24 -15.30
C ASP A 71 -13.36 -16.44 -15.34
N ASN A 72 -13.62 -17.37 -16.26
CA ASN A 72 -12.85 -18.61 -16.47
C ASN A 72 -12.63 -19.41 -15.16
N TYR A 73 -13.66 -19.44 -14.31
CA TYR A 73 -13.65 -20.10 -13.02
C TYR A 73 -14.23 -21.50 -13.12
N GLU A 74 -13.63 -22.45 -12.40
CA GLU A 74 -14.04 -23.84 -12.43
C GLU A 74 -13.79 -24.55 -11.10
N VAL A 75 -14.81 -25.23 -10.59
CA VAL A 75 -14.79 -25.90 -9.29
C VAL A 75 -15.59 -27.19 -9.34
N LYS A 76 -15.09 -28.23 -8.67
CA LYS A 76 -15.93 -29.37 -8.28
C LYS A 76 -16.51 -29.12 -6.90
N VAL A 77 -17.79 -29.32 -6.75
CA VAL A 77 -18.46 -29.24 -5.45
C VAL A 77 -19.09 -30.57 -5.12
N SER A 78 -18.96 -30.97 -3.86
CA SER A 78 -19.65 -32.12 -3.29
C SER A 78 -20.46 -31.69 -2.07
N LEU A 79 -21.70 -32.17 -2.00
CA LEU A 79 -22.62 -31.96 -0.88
C LEU A 79 -22.64 -33.22 -0.02
N ARG A 80 -22.51 -33.11 1.32
CA ARG A 80 -22.50 -34.27 2.23
C ARG A 80 -23.92 -34.85 2.38
N LYS A 81 -24.16 -36.18 2.27
CA LYS A 81 -23.74 -37.33 3.11
C LYS A 81 -22.72 -38.29 2.43
N PRO A 82 -21.86 -39.03 3.20
CA PRO A 82 -20.77 -39.87 2.66
C PRO A 82 -21.18 -41.03 1.74
N LYS A 83 -22.42 -41.52 1.85
CA LYS A 83 -22.90 -42.70 1.11
C LYS A 83 -23.52 -42.37 -0.27
N THR A 84 -23.75 -41.08 -0.57
CA THR A 84 -24.40 -40.60 -1.81
C THR A 84 -23.76 -39.28 -2.27
N ARG A 85 -22.42 -39.21 -2.30
CA ARG A 85 -21.69 -37.99 -2.68
C ARG A 85 -21.89 -37.72 -4.18
N GLN A 86 -22.90 -36.91 -4.50
CA GLN A 86 -23.02 -36.37 -5.84
C GLN A 86 -22.00 -35.23 -5.98
N VAL A 87 -21.01 -35.47 -6.84
CA VAL A 87 -20.01 -34.47 -7.22
C VAL A 87 -20.48 -33.84 -8.51
N VAL A 88 -20.52 -32.52 -8.55
CA VAL A 88 -20.79 -31.77 -9.78
C VAL A 88 -19.67 -30.79 -10.06
N ARG A 89 -19.49 -30.47 -11.33
CA ARG A 89 -18.49 -29.52 -11.81
C ARG A 89 -19.20 -28.25 -12.24
N CYS A 90 -18.89 -27.14 -11.57
CA CYS A 90 -19.44 -25.83 -11.87
C CYS A 90 -18.40 -25.02 -12.64
N MET A 91 -18.82 -24.35 -13.70
CA MET A 91 -17.97 -23.48 -14.52
C MET A 91 -18.65 -22.13 -14.73
N ILE A 92 -17.88 -21.05 -14.68
CA ILE A 92 -18.31 -19.71 -15.04
C ILE A 92 -17.38 -19.16 -16.11
N LYS A 93 -17.98 -18.65 -17.19
CA LYS A 93 -17.26 -17.98 -18.27
C LYS A 93 -18.05 -16.76 -18.73
N TYR A 94 -17.38 -15.65 -18.92
CA TYR A 94 -17.97 -14.44 -19.48
C TYR A 94 -18.03 -14.57 -21.01
N MET A 95 -19.23 -14.39 -21.56
CA MET A 95 -19.48 -14.28 -23.00
C MET A 95 -20.17 -12.94 -23.24
N GLU A 96 -19.66 -12.16 -24.19
CA GLU A 96 -20.20 -10.82 -24.50
C GLU A 96 -20.39 -9.95 -23.25
N LYS A 97 -19.37 -9.92 -22.37
CA LYS A 97 -19.38 -9.15 -21.11
C LYS A 97 -20.41 -9.63 -20.05
N ASN A 98 -21.07 -10.77 -20.25
CA ASN A 98 -22.02 -11.34 -19.30
C ASN A 98 -21.60 -12.74 -18.83
N PRO A 99 -21.72 -13.05 -17.53
CA PRO A 99 -21.36 -14.36 -17.00
C PRO A 99 -22.40 -15.40 -17.39
N VAL A 100 -21.93 -16.52 -17.92
CA VAL A 100 -22.72 -17.72 -18.16
C VAL A 100 -22.28 -18.81 -17.19
N TYR A 101 -23.24 -19.53 -16.66
CA TYR A 101 -23.07 -20.49 -15.57
C TYR A 101 -23.39 -21.89 -16.08
N TRP A 102 -22.44 -22.81 -15.98
CA TRP A 102 -22.61 -24.22 -16.33
C TRP A 102 -22.48 -25.10 -15.10
N ILE A 103 -23.31 -26.13 -15.03
CA ILE A 103 -23.20 -27.21 -14.05
C ILE A 103 -23.18 -28.51 -14.83
N TYR A 104 -22.07 -29.22 -14.75
CA TYR A 104 -21.89 -30.54 -15.32
C TYR A 104 -22.08 -31.62 -14.26
N TYR A 105 -22.78 -32.69 -14.60
CA TYR A 105 -23.21 -33.75 -13.70
C TYR A 105 -23.36 -35.10 -14.40
N GLY A 106 -23.62 -36.15 -13.62
CA GLY A 106 -23.63 -37.53 -14.08
C GLY A 106 -22.23 -38.13 -14.16
N ASP A 107 -22.15 -39.39 -14.59
CA ASP A 107 -20.88 -40.09 -14.71
C ASP A 107 -19.95 -39.34 -15.66
N LYS A 108 -18.72 -39.11 -15.21
CA LYS A 108 -17.70 -38.33 -15.94
C LYS A 108 -18.16 -36.94 -16.41
N PHE A 109 -19.18 -36.35 -15.78
CA PHE A 109 -19.71 -35.01 -16.10
C PHE A 109 -20.29 -34.86 -17.53
N GLN A 110 -20.89 -35.93 -18.06
CA GLN A 110 -21.42 -35.96 -19.44
C GLN A 110 -22.65 -35.06 -19.67
N TYR A 111 -23.46 -34.84 -18.64
CA TYR A 111 -24.65 -33.98 -18.73
C TYR A 111 -24.33 -32.58 -18.24
N HIS A 112 -25.03 -31.58 -18.77
CA HIS A 112 -24.87 -30.21 -18.30
C HIS A 112 -26.16 -29.41 -18.39
N VAL A 113 -26.31 -28.46 -17.48
CA VAL A 113 -27.27 -27.37 -17.59
C VAL A 113 -26.51 -26.06 -17.72
N LYS A 114 -27.08 -25.11 -18.45
CA LYS A 114 -26.55 -23.75 -18.58
C LYS A 114 -27.58 -22.70 -18.19
N SER A 115 -27.10 -21.58 -17.70
CA SER A 115 -27.92 -20.42 -17.35
C SER A 115 -27.16 -19.16 -17.68
N GLU A 116 -27.81 -18.24 -18.39
CA GLU A 116 -27.29 -16.89 -18.65
C GLU A 116 -27.87 -15.87 -17.66
N LYS A 117 -28.81 -16.30 -16.79
CA LYS A 117 -29.54 -15.42 -15.87
C LYS A 117 -28.81 -15.23 -14.54
N SER A 118 -28.40 -16.33 -13.90
CA SER A 118 -27.70 -16.34 -12.60
C SER A 118 -27.22 -17.74 -12.23
N SER A 119 -26.30 -17.80 -11.26
CA SER A 119 -25.85 -19.05 -10.62
C SER A 119 -26.99 -19.79 -9.90
N SER A 120 -27.90 -19.08 -9.22
CA SER A 120 -29.05 -19.71 -8.55
C SER A 120 -30.05 -20.29 -9.55
N ASN A 121 -30.24 -19.63 -10.71
CA ASN A 121 -31.05 -20.20 -11.78
C ASN A 121 -30.41 -21.47 -12.37
N ALA A 122 -29.08 -21.48 -12.56
CA ALA A 122 -28.36 -22.68 -12.98
C ALA A 122 -28.58 -23.84 -12.00
N ALA A 123 -28.42 -23.57 -10.70
CA ALA A 123 -28.60 -24.58 -9.66
C ALA A 123 -30.06 -25.08 -9.58
N CYS A 124 -31.04 -24.22 -9.86
CA CYS A 124 -32.45 -24.63 -9.96
C CYS A 124 -32.71 -25.51 -11.19
N LEU A 125 -32.14 -25.17 -12.35
CA LEU A 125 -32.22 -26.02 -13.55
C LEU A 125 -31.60 -27.39 -13.31
N TYR A 126 -30.47 -27.44 -12.62
CA TYR A 126 -29.83 -28.68 -12.20
C TYR A 126 -30.75 -29.52 -11.29
N ALA A 127 -31.35 -28.90 -10.26
CA ALA A 127 -32.28 -29.59 -9.36
C ALA A 127 -33.47 -30.22 -10.11
N LYS A 128 -34.05 -29.47 -11.06
CA LYS A 128 -35.14 -29.95 -11.93
C LYS A 128 -34.70 -31.05 -12.88
N ALA A 129 -33.46 -31.00 -13.36
CA ALA A 129 -32.90 -32.02 -14.24
C ALA A 129 -32.65 -33.35 -13.51
N LEU A 130 -32.39 -33.31 -12.18
CA LEU A 130 -32.33 -34.52 -11.36
C LEU A 130 -33.71 -35.10 -11.03
N ASN A 131 -34.66 -34.22 -10.68
CA ASN A 131 -36.04 -34.61 -10.45
C ASN A 131 -36.95 -33.39 -10.73
N PRO A 132 -37.83 -33.47 -11.74
CA PRO A 132 -38.72 -32.37 -12.11
C PRO A 132 -39.65 -31.88 -10.98
N GLU A 133 -39.98 -32.75 -10.02
CA GLU A 133 -40.87 -32.45 -8.89
C GLU A 133 -40.15 -31.82 -7.70
N ILE A 134 -38.80 -31.76 -7.72
CA ILE A 134 -38.03 -31.15 -6.64
C ILE A 134 -38.35 -29.65 -6.53
N LYS A 135 -38.84 -29.25 -5.35
CA LYS A 135 -39.04 -27.84 -4.97
C LYS A 135 -37.80 -27.23 -4.30
N THR A 136 -36.74 -28.01 -4.09
CA THR A 136 -35.51 -27.58 -3.41
C THR A 136 -34.82 -26.46 -4.19
N ARG A 137 -34.50 -25.37 -3.49
CA ARG A 137 -33.72 -24.25 -4.03
C ARG A 137 -32.30 -24.31 -3.49
N TYR A 138 -31.35 -24.67 -4.36
CA TYR A 138 -29.94 -24.50 -4.06
C TYR A 138 -29.55 -23.02 -4.09
N SER A 139 -28.70 -22.62 -3.15
CA SER A 139 -28.10 -21.28 -3.17
C SER A 139 -27.00 -21.27 -4.21
N GLY A 140 -27.19 -20.55 -5.32
CA GLY A 140 -26.20 -20.43 -6.39
C GLY A 140 -24.81 -20.02 -5.89
N PRO A 141 -24.67 -18.96 -5.06
CA PRO A 141 -23.37 -18.56 -4.52
C PRO A 141 -22.67 -19.64 -3.69
N HIS A 142 -23.42 -20.51 -3.00
CA HIS A 142 -22.83 -21.64 -2.28
C HIS A 142 -22.48 -22.77 -3.23
N PHE A 143 -23.40 -23.11 -4.14
CA PHE A 143 -23.20 -24.18 -5.12
C PHE A 143 -21.99 -23.94 -6.04
N PHE A 144 -21.66 -22.68 -6.32
CA PHE A 144 -20.48 -22.28 -7.08
C PHE A 144 -19.28 -21.90 -6.20
N GLY A 145 -19.38 -21.91 -4.86
CA GLY A 145 -18.29 -21.48 -3.97
C GLY A 145 -17.91 -19.99 -4.12
N LEU A 146 -18.81 -19.14 -4.60
CA LEU A 146 -18.54 -17.69 -4.81
C LEU A 146 -18.38 -16.91 -3.50
N HIS A 147 -18.87 -17.48 -2.40
CA HIS A 147 -18.78 -16.89 -1.07
C HIS A 147 -17.45 -17.15 -0.38
N LEU A 148 -16.63 -18.09 -0.87
CA LEU A 148 -15.38 -18.49 -0.24
C LEU A 148 -14.44 -17.30 -0.15
N GLU A 149 -14.04 -16.95 1.08
CA GLU A 149 -13.30 -15.73 1.32
C GLU A 149 -11.87 -15.83 0.79
N ILE A 150 -11.23 -16.99 0.97
CA ILE A 150 -9.87 -17.23 0.52
C ILE A 150 -9.69 -17.00 -0.99
N LEU A 151 -10.69 -17.39 -1.79
CA LEU A 151 -10.64 -17.20 -3.24
C LEU A 151 -10.88 -15.76 -3.64
N GLN A 152 -11.59 -14.97 -2.84
CA GLN A 152 -11.70 -13.54 -3.10
C GLN A 152 -10.36 -12.84 -2.83
N GLN A 153 -9.71 -13.20 -1.71
CA GLN A 153 -8.41 -12.66 -1.32
C GLN A 153 -7.31 -13.04 -2.33
N ALA A 154 -7.26 -14.31 -2.77
CA ALA A 154 -6.31 -14.79 -3.77
C ALA A 154 -6.41 -14.00 -5.09
N ARG A 155 -7.64 -13.83 -5.62
CA ARG A 155 -7.88 -13.07 -6.85
C ARG A 155 -7.49 -11.59 -6.70
N ASP A 156 -7.76 -10.99 -5.55
CA ASP A 156 -7.40 -9.60 -5.29
C ASP A 156 -5.87 -9.42 -5.21
N ILE A 157 -5.14 -10.40 -4.66
CA ILE A 157 -3.67 -10.40 -4.65
C ILE A 157 -3.13 -10.51 -6.08
N HIS A 158 -3.67 -11.44 -6.89
CA HIS A 158 -3.27 -11.64 -8.28
C HIS A 158 -3.54 -10.39 -9.14
N GLN A 159 -4.71 -9.76 -8.96
CA GLN A 159 -5.05 -8.53 -9.67
C GLN A 159 -4.12 -7.38 -9.27
N ARG A 160 -3.78 -7.24 -7.98
CA ARG A 160 -2.78 -6.25 -7.54
C ARG A 160 -1.41 -6.52 -8.12
N ALA A 161 -0.96 -7.78 -8.13
CA ALA A 161 0.33 -8.15 -8.73
C ALA A 161 0.39 -7.78 -10.21
N THR A 162 -0.71 -7.97 -10.94
CA THR A 162 -0.81 -7.61 -12.37
C THR A 162 -0.85 -6.10 -12.60
N VAL A 163 -1.41 -5.32 -11.66
CA VAL A 163 -1.52 -3.85 -11.76
C VAL A 163 -0.22 -3.16 -11.32
N LEU A 164 0.58 -3.77 -10.45
CA LEU A 164 1.82 -3.18 -9.97
C LEU A 164 2.84 -3.14 -11.12
N LYS A 165 3.24 -1.93 -11.50
CA LYS A 165 4.40 -1.74 -12.38
C LYS A 165 5.62 -2.40 -11.76
N SER A 166 6.46 -3.02 -12.61
CA SER A 166 7.80 -3.45 -12.22
C SER A 166 8.54 -2.29 -11.54
N PHE A 167 9.41 -2.61 -10.59
CA PHE A 167 10.20 -1.61 -9.88
C PHE A 167 11.02 -0.74 -10.84
N ASP A 168 11.59 -1.34 -11.87
CA ASP A 168 12.39 -0.65 -12.90
C ASP A 168 11.54 0.29 -13.78
N ASN A 169 10.23 0.03 -13.85
CA ASN A 169 9.27 0.83 -14.62
C ASN A 169 8.60 1.94 -13.78
N LEU A 170 9.02 2.14 -12.54
CA LEU A 170 8.55 3.22 -11.68
C LEU A 170 9.42 4.47 -11.86
N THR A 171 8.83 5.64 -11.69
CA THR A 171 9.61 6.87 -11.50
C THR A 171 10.41 6.79 -10.21
N SER A 172 11.49 7.57 -10.07
CA SER A 172 12.27 7.65 -8.82
C SER A 172 11.38 7.91 -7.59
N THR A 173 10.36 8.77 -7.72
CA THR A 173 9.37 9.01 -6.67
C THR A 173 8.54 7.75 -6.36
N GLY A 174 8.11 7.00 -7.38
CA GLY A 174 7.39 5.75 -7.22
C GLY A 174 8.22 4.65 -6.53
N GLN A 175 9.50 4.54 -6.91
CA GLN A 175 10.48 3.64 -6.28
C GLN A 175 10.65 3.99 -4.80
N ASN A 176 10.89 5.26 -4.48
CA ASN A 176 11.01 5.75 -3.10
C ASN A 176 9.75 5.53 -2.27
N ASN A 177 8.56 5.76 -2.85
CA ASN A 177 7.29 5.52 -2.16
C ASN A 177 7.08 4.03 -1.86
N ARG A 178 7.50 3.15 -2.76
CA ARG A 178 7.42 1.70 -2.55
C ARG A 178 8.40 1.25 -1.45
N ALA A 179 9.63 1.73 -1.47
CA ALA A 179 10.61 1.50 -0.41
C ALA A 179 10.10 2.00 0.96
N LYS A 180 9.56 3.22 1.04
CA LYS A 180 8.94 3.77 2.25
C LYS A 180 7.78 2.91 2.76
N LYS A 181 6.96 2.36 1.85
CA LYS A 181 5.84 1.49 2.24
C LYS A 181 6.33 0.20 2.89
N ILE A 182 7.38 -0.42 2.34
CA ILE A 182 8.02 -1.60 2.92
C ILE A 182 8.56 -1.27 4.31
N ALA A 183 9.33 -0.20 4.43
CA ALA A 183 9.91 0.22 5.71
C ALA A 183 8.83 0.45 6.79
N LYS A 184 7.73 1.13 6.44
CA LYS A 184 6.58 1.30 7.37
C LYS A 184 6.01 -0.03 7.84
N SER A 185 5.82 -0.99 6.94
CA SER A 185 5.33 -2.32 7.29
C SER A 185 6.29 -3.06 8.23
N ILE A 186 7.60 -2.98 7.98
CA ILE A 186 8.62 -3.56 8.85
C ILE A 186 8.57 -2.92 10.25
N SER A 187 8.48 -1.59 10.33
CA SER A 187 8.33 -0.90 11.63
C SER A 187 7.09 -1.37 12.38
N THR A 188 5.94 -1.50 11.70
CA THR A 188 4.71 -2.00 12.33
C THR A 188 4.86 -3.44 12.84
N ILE A 189 5.53 -4.31 12.09
CA ILE A 189 5.80 -5.69 12.50
C ILE A 189 6.73 -5.69 13.73
N PHE A 190 7.77 -4.86 13.72
CA PHE A 190 8.69 -4.71 14.85
C PHE A 190 7.91 -4.32 16.11
N ASP A 191 7.09 -3.27 16.05
CA ASP A 191 6.30 -2.80 17.20
C ASP A 191 5.36 -3.91 17.74
N GLN A 192 4.74 -4.69 16.85
CA GLN A 192 3.87 -5.81 17.22
C GLN A 192 4.63 -6.95 17.91
N VAL A 193 5.80 -7.31 17.40
CA VAL A 193 6.64 -8.37 17.97
C VAL A 193 7.20 -7.91 19.31
N THR A 194 7.70 -6.68 19.40
CA THR A 194 8.21 -6.10 20.66
C THR A 194 7.14 -6.06 21.74
N ALA A 195 5.89 -5.69 21.39
CA ALA A 195 4.79 -5.67 22.35
C ALA A 195 4.37 -7.06 22.85
N LYS A 196 4.64 -8.12 22.07
CA LYS A 196 4.24 -9.49 22.37
C LYS A 196 5.33 -10.28 23.10
N ASP A 197 6.56 -10.13 22.65
CA ASP A 197 7.66 -11.04 22.99
C ASP A 197 8.75 -10.37 23.88
N CYS A 198 8.64 -9.07 24.20
CA CYS A 198 9.59 -8.33 25.04
C CYS A 198 8.89 -7.66 26.25
N HIS A 199 9.65 -7.40 27.33
CA HIS A 199 9.15 -6.63 28.46
C HIS A 199 9.22 -5.12 28.17
N SER A 200 8.34 -4.33 28.80
CA SER A 200 8.28 -2.87 28.60
C SER A 200 9.57 -2.15 28.99
N ASP A 201 10.37 -2.75 29.88
CA ASP A 201 11.58 -2.14 30.44
C ASP A 201 12.81 -2.37 29.56
N ASP A 202 12.70 -3.25 28.54
CA ASP A 202 13.82 -3.65 27.69
C ASP A 202 14.22 -2.58 26.65
N ASN A 203 13.49 -1.45 26.57
CA ASN A 203 13.81 -0.27 25.75
C ASN A 203 14.24 -0.59 24.30
N LEU A 204 13.51 -1.47 23.61
CA LEU A 204 13.80 -1.80 22.23
C LEU A 204 13.48 -0.63 21.29
N SER A 205 14.41 -0.34 20.38
CA SER A 205 14.22 0.65 19.32
C SER A 205 14.79 0.15 18.00
N LEU A 206 14.01 0.30 16.94
CA LEU A 206 14.45 0.02 15.57
C LEU A 206 15.29 1.21 15.09
N LYS A 207 16.58 0.99 14.81
CA LYS A 207 17.51 2.08 14.42
C LYS A 207 17.42 2.43 12.93
N SER A 208 17.55 1.44 12.07
CA SER A 208 17.52 1.58 10.62
C SER A 208 16.94 0.33 9.96
N ILE A 209 16.52 0.49 8.71
CA ILE A 209 16.03 -0.57 7.84
C ILE A 209 16.82 -0.46 6.54
N GLU A 210 17.53 -1.52 6.18
CA GLU A 210 18.32 -1.61 4.96
C GLU A 210 17.88 -2.83 4.14
N PHE A 211 17.65 -2.63 2.84
CA PHE A 211 17.26 -3.70 1.92
C PHE A 211 17.50 -3.30 0.46
N ASP A 212 17.64 -4.31 -0.39
CA ASP A 212 17.79 -4.14 -1.84
C ASP A 212 16.48 -4.44 -2.59
N ILE A 213 16.22 -3.67 -3.65
CA ILE A 213 15.22 -4.00 -4.67
C ILE A 213 15.89 -3.94 -6.04
N GLY A 214 16.14 -5.11 -6.63
CA GLY A 214 16.94 -5.22 -7.86
C GLY A 214 18.39 -4.81 -7.57
N ASN A 215 18.91 -3.84 -8.33
CA ASN A 215 20.25 -3.29 -8.12
C ASN A 215 20.27 -2.01 -7.25
N ASN A 216 19.14 -1.65 -6.64
CA ASN A 216 19.03 -0.43 -5.83
C ASN A 216 19.02 -0.78 -4.35
N SER A 217 19.95 -0.21 -3.59
CA SER A 217 19.99 -0.30 -2.13
C SER A 217 19.20 0.84 -1.48
N PHE A 218 18.42 0.50 -0.46
CA PHE A 218 17.64 1.44 0.31
C PHE A 218 18.07 1.39 1.77
N TYR A 219 18.44 2.55 2.31
CA TYR A 219 18.73 2.75 3.72
C TYR A 219 17.74 3.76 4.31
N LEU A 220 17.02 3.37 5.37
CA LEU A 220 16.08 4.24 6.08
C LEU A 220 16.39 4.24 7.57
N SER A 221 16.79 5.39 8.11
CA SER A 221 16.88 5.60 9.56
C SER A 221 15.49 5.81 10.16
N VAL A 222 15.13 4.99 11.16
CA VAL A 222 13.81 5.03 11.83
C VAL A 222 13.82 5.99 13.01
N ASN A 223 14.99 6.20 13.63
CA ASN A 223 15.14 7.18 14.70
C ASN A 223 15.03 8.61 14.16
N LYS A 224 14.20 9.42 14.85
CA LYS A 224 14.01 10.84 14.58
C LYS A 224 15.35 11.50 14.30
N GLU A 225 15.44 12.08 13.11
CA GLU A 225 16.43 13.07 12.70
C GLU A 225 16.83 13.92 13.92
N ASN A 226 18.02 13.69 14.51
CA ASN A 226 18.51 14.51 15.61
C ASN A 226 18.69 15.93 15.05
N ILE A 227 17.77 16.83 15.42
CA ILE A 227 17.67 18.17 14.84
C ILE A 227 19.00 18.91 15.00
N GLU A 228 19.67 18.73 16.14
CA GLU A 228 20.99 19.30 16.39
C GLU A 228 22.06 18.70 15.50
N GLU A 229 22.06 17.38 15.30
CA GLU A 229 23.02 16.73 14.40
C GLU A 229 22.85 17.19 12.94
N ILE A 230 21.61 17.40 12.50
CA ILE A 230 21.31 17.88 11.15
C ILE A 230 21.75 19.32 10.97
N LYS A 231 21.47 20.16 11.97
CA LYS A 231 21.94 21.54 11.97
C LYS A 231 23.46 21.58 11.94
N HIS A 232 24.13 20.75 12.74
CA HIS A 232 25.60 20.64 12.74
C HIS A 232 26.16 20.18 11.40
N LYS A 233 25.58 19.15 10.78
CA LYS A 233 25.99 18.68 9.45
C LYS A 233 25.77 19.76 8.39
N ALA A 234 24.63 20.45 8.41
CA ALA A 234 24.36 21.55 7.49
C ALA A 234 25.37 22.70 7.67
N ARG A 235 25.67 23.09 8.92
CA ARG A 235 26.65 24.14 9.24
C ARG A 235 28.06 23.76 8.82
N ALA A 236 28.48 22.51 9.02
CA ALA A 236 29.75 21.98 8.54
C ALA A 236 29.82 21.98 7.00
N ALA A 237 28.73 21.65 6.31
CA ALA A 237 28.65 21.70 4.86
C ALA A 237 28.77 23.14 4.33
N VAL A 238 28.11 24.12 4.97
CA VAL A 238 28.29 25.55 4.63
C VAL A 238 29.76 25.94 4.77
N GLN A 239 30.38 25.61 5.91
CA GLN A 239 31.78 25.92 6.16
C GLN A 239 32.73 25.28 5.13
N ALA A 240 32.48 24.02 4.76
CA ALA A 240 33.26 23.31 3.74
C ALA A 240 33.08 23.95 2.36
N CYS A 241 31.85 24.35 1.99
CA CYS A 241 31.59 25.05 0.73
C CYS A 241 32.30 26.39 0.67
N ASP A 242 32.24 27.18 1.75
CA ASP A 242 32.88 28.49 1.79
C ASP A 242 34.41 28.37 1.77
N LYS A 243 34.99 27.42 2.51
CA LYS A 243 36.44 27.13 2.49
C LYS A 243 36.92 26.59 1.14
N GLY A 244 36.13 25.72 0.51
CA GLY A 244 36.47 25.09 -0.77
C GLY A 244 36.03 25.89 -2.00
N GLN A 245 35.43 27.07 -1.81
CA GLN A 245 34.77 27.86 -2.87
C GLN A 245 33.82 27.03 -3.76
N VAL A 246 33.10 26.10 -3.15
CA VAL A 246 32.17 25.21 -3.85
C VAL A 246 30.91 25.99 -4.20
N SER A 247 30.60 26.06 -5.49
CA SER A 247 29.36 26.68 -5.95
C SER A 247 28.15 25.88 -5.47
N ARG A 248 26.99 26.55 -5.41
CA ARG A 248 25.71 25.90 -5.10
C ARG A 248 25.44 24.70 -6.01
N GLU A 249 25.77 24.82 -7.29
CA GLU A 249 25.62 23.74 -8.27
C GLU A 249 26.60 22.59 -8.03
N GLY A 250 27.85 22.92 -7.67
CA GLY A 250 28.86 21.93 -7.28
C GLY A 250 28.42 21.12 -6.07
N TYR A 251 27.92 21.78 -5.02
CA TYR A 251 27.39 21.10 -3.84
C TYR A 251 26.16 20.24 -4.16
N ARG A 252 25.26 20.75 -5.01
CA ARG A 252 24.08 19.99 -5.47
C ARG A 252 24.47 18.69 -6.16
N THR A 253 25.52 18.72 -6.96
CA THR A 253 26.09 17.54 -7.62
C THR A 253 26.61 16.54 -6.59
N LEU A 254 27.39 16.99 -5.61
CA LEU A 254 27.92 16.13 -4.54
C LEU A 254 26.82 15.48 -3.69
N ALA A 255 25.82 16.26 -3.28
CA ALA A 255 24.69 15.80 -2.48
C ALA A 255 23.69 14.92 -3.26
N SER A 256 23.83 14.82 -4.58
CA SER A 256 23.06 13.88 -5.40
C SER A 256 23.65 12.46 -5.38
N ILE A 257 24.96 12.35 -5.14
CA ILE A 257 25.71 11.09 -5.16
C ILE A 257 25.81 10.48 -3.76
N SER A 258 26.06 11.31 -2.74
CA SER A 258 26.18 10.84 -1.34
C SER A 258 24.90 11.10 -0.55
N GLN A 259 24.35 10.05 0.06
CA GLN A 259 23.16 10.14 0.92
C GLN A 259 23.48 10.72 2.32
N ASP A 260 24.75 10.69 2.73
CA ASP A 260 25.18 11.19 4.04
C ASP A 260 25.34 12.72 4.09
N LEU A 261 25.40 13.37 2.91
CA LEU A 261 25.48 14.81 2.82
C LEU A 261 24.10 15.46 3.03
N PRO A 262 24.03 16.58 3.77
CA PRO A 262 22.81 17.38 3.87
C PRO A 262 22.31 17.81 2.50
N ARG A 263 21.00 17.72 2.28
CA ARG A 263 20.36 18.23 1.07
C ARG A 263 20.66 19.72 0.89
N GLU A 264 20.86 20.13 -0.36
CA GLU A 264 21.22 21.51 -0.74
C GLU A 264 20.33 22.56 -0.08
N TRP A 265 19.01 22.35 -0.05
CA TRP A 265 18.10 23.30 0.59
C TRP A 265 18.33 23.45 2.10
N LYS A 266 18.73 22.38 2.82
CA LYS A 266 19.06 22.45 4.27
C LYS A 266 20.32 23.30 4.47
N VAL A 267 21.33 23.13 3.61
CA VAL A 267 22.57 23.93 3.62
C VAL A 267 22.28 25.39 3.29
N SER A 268 21.42 25.65 2.31
CA SER A 268 21.03 27.01 1.94
C SER A 268 20.25 27.73 3.05
N VAL A 269 19.40 27.01 3.79
CA VAL A 269 18.68 27.56 4.95
C VAL A 269 19.67 27.95 6.05
N GLU A 270 20.58 27.04 6.42
CA GLU A 270 21.60 27.32 7.44
C GLU A 270 22.52 28.47 7.02
N LYS A 271 22.92 28.55 5.74
CA LYS A 271 23.72 29.68 5.23
C LYS A 271 23.01 31.03 5.40
N ARG A 272 21.69 31.06 5.18
CA ARG A 272 20.88 32.26 5.41
C ARG A 272 20.77 32.60 6.89
N ASP A 273 20.60 31.59 7.74
CA ASP A 273 20.53 31.79 9.20
C ASP A 273 21.85 32.34 9.75
N ILE A 274 22.99 31.80 9.31
CA ILE A 274 24.34 32.34 9.61
C ILE A 274 24.46 33.78 9.12
N THR A 275 24.01 34.08 7.90
CA THR A 275 24.08 35.45 7.35
C THR A 275 23.25 36.43 8.19
N ARG A 276 22.08 36.01 8.69
CA ARG A 276 21.28 36.82 9.61
C ARG A 276 22.00 37.04 10.94
N GLU A 277 22.52 35.99 11.57
CA GLU A 277 23.31 36.09 12.81
C GLU A 277 24.53 37.01 12.63
N MET A 278 25.23 36.92 11.50
CA MET A 278 26.34 37.79 11.17
C MET A 278 25.92 39.25 11.04
N ASN A 279 24.80 39.53 10.38
CA ASN A 279 24.31 40.90 10.18
C ASN A 279 23.89 41.59 11.49
N GLU A 280 23.47 40.82 12.50
CA GLU A 280 23.18 41.35 13.84
C GLU A 280 24.46 41.76 14.58
N ILE A 281 25.57 41.07 14.35
CA ILE A 281 26.87 41.32 15.00
C ILE A 281 27.69 42.37 14.25
N ILE A 282 27.67 42.30 12.92
CA ILE A 282 28.39 43.19 12.01
C ILE A 282 27.36 43.75 11.03
N PRO A 283 26.88 44.99 11.23
CA PRO A 283 25.90 45.59 10.34
C PRO A 283 26.49 45.75 8.93
N ILE A 284 26.09 44.88 8.00
CA ILE A 284 26.47 45.01 6.59
C ILE A 284 25.42 45.88 5.91
N SER A 285 25.80 47.12 5.55
CA SER A 285 24.97 48.01 4.75
C SER A 285 25.27 47.76 3.26
N LEU A 286 24.25 47.38 2.49
CA LEU A 286 24.35 47.29 1.03
C LEU A 286 24.19 48.69 0.43
N ILE A 287 25.30 49.27 -0.04
CA ILE A 287 25.27 50.52 -0.81
C ILE A 287 25.19 50.15 -2.29
N ASN A 288 24.08 50.47 -2.93
CA ASN A 288 23.98 50.40 -4.39
C ASN A 288 24.77 51.57 -4.99
N ILE A 289 25.93 51.26 -5.57
CA ILE A 289 26.67 52.23 -6.38
C ILE A 289 25.99 52.24 -7.76
N LEU A 290 25.09 53.19 -7.97
CA LEU A 290 24.53 53.45 -9.29
C LEU A 290 25.63 54.11 -10.15
N PRO A 291 25.99 53.57 -11.33
CA PRO A 291 26.93 54.24 -12.21
C PRO A 291 26.20 55.40 -12.89
N GLY A 292 26.35 56.61 -12.35
CA GLY A 292 25.97 57.85 -13.03
C GLY A 292 25.18 58.84 -12.20
N SER A 293 25.88 59.66 -11.43
CA SER A 293 25.72 61.13 -11.43
C SER A 293 26.93 61.71 -10.69
N ASP A 294 27.85 62.31 -11.44
CA ASP A 294 28.82 63.25 -10.89
C ASP A 294 28.06 64.47 -10.38
N ASP A 295 27.49 64.37 -9.18
CA ASP A 295 27.19 65.52 -8.35
C ASP A 295 28.01 65.37 -7.09
N PHE A 296 29.14 66.08 -7.09
CA PHE A 296 30.04 66.25 -5.98
C PHE A 296 29.26 66.56 -4.70
N VAL A 297 29.23 65.59 -3.77
CA VAL A 297 29.06 65.95 -2.37
C VAL A 297 30.41 66.50 -1.93
N ASN A 298 30.49 67.84 -1.90
CA ASN A 298 31.50 68.57 -1.15
C ASN A 298 31.39 68.20 0.33
N SER A 299 31.97 67.07 0.69
CA SER A 299 32.43 66.78 2.03
C SER A 299 33.93 66.59 1.91
N GLU A 300 34.66 67.53 2.48
CA GLU A 300 36.10 67.52 2.65
C GLU A 300 36.57 66.14 3.13
N ILE A 301 37.19 65.37 2.24
CA ILE A 301 37.71 64.04 2.55
C ILE A 301 38.93 64.25 3.44
N HIS A 302 38.75 64.13 4.75
CA HIS A 302 39.83 64.25 5.71
C HIS A 302 40.55 62.91 5.89
N ILE A 303 41.14 62.38 4.81
CA ILE A 303 42.09 61.26 4.91
C ILE A 303 43.50 61.86 4.83
N ASN A 304 44.01 62.32 5.98
CA ASN A 304 45.40 62.80 6.12
C ASN A 304 46.35 61.73 6.66
N ASP A 305 45.95 60.46 6.61
CA ASP A 305 46.82 59.36 7.05
C ASP A 305 47.72 58.91 5.89
N ALA A 306 48.98 59.34 5.94
CA ALA A 306 49.99 59.04 4.93
C ALA A 306 50.21 57.52 4.76
N GLU A 307 49.91 56.71 5.78
CA GLU A 307 50.06 55.25 5.72
C GLU A 307 48.96 54.61 4.87
N ILE A 308 47.73 55.16 4.93
CA ILE A 308 46.58 54.70 4.14
C ILE A 308 46.76 55.06 2.65
N VAL A 309 47.27 56.26 2.36
CA VAL A 309 47.56 56.70 0.98
C VAL A 309 48.65 55.84 0.34
N HIS A 310 49.72 55.54 1.08
CA HIS A 310 50.82 54.71 0.61
C HIS A 310 50.39 53.26 0.34
N ASN A 311 49.58 52.66 1.22
CA ASN A 311 49.09 51.29 1.04
C ASN A 311 48.13 51.15 -0.15
N MET A 312 47.29 52.16 -0.42
CA MET A 312 46.44 52.16 -1.62
C MET A 312 47.27 52.28 -2.91
N GLN A 313 48.31 53.11 -2.93
CA GLN A 313 49.19 53.25 -4.11
C GLN A 313 50.00 51.99 -4.42
N GLN A 314 50.41 51.21 -3.40
CA GLN A 314 51.13 49.94 -3.60
C GLN A 314 50.24 48.79 -4.10
N SER A 315 48.93 48.90 -3.92
CA SER A 315 47.97 47.82 -4.22
C SER A 315 47.42 47.86 -5.65
N ILE A 316 47.67 48.94 -6.40
CA ILE A 316 47.23 49.09 -7.79
C ILE A 316 48.30 48.52 -8.73
N GLY A 317 48.06 47.31 -9.24
CA GLY A 317 48.76 46.81 -10.43
C GLY A 317 49.69 45.60 -10.27
N LYS A 318 49.30 44.55 -9.53
CA LYS A 318 50.01 43.23 -9.58
C LYS A 318 49.10 42.04 -9.91
N GLY A 319 48.17 42.24 -10.85
CA GLY A 319 47.47 41.12 -11.50
C GLY A 319 48.13 40.77 -12.83
N LYS A 320 49.06 39.80 -12.83
CA LYS A 320 49.42 39.05 -14.03
C LYS A 320 49.52 37.56 -13.68
N PHE A 321 48.52 36.83 -14.19
CA PHE A 321 48.35 35.39 -14.41
C PHE A 321 48.54 34.41 -13.26
#